data_AF-A0A4Q3RVS3-F1
#
_entry.id   AF-A0A4Q3RVS3-F1
#
_cell.length_a   1.000
_cell.length_b   1.000
_cell.length_c   1.000
_cell.angle_alpha   90.00
_cell.angle_beta   90.00
_cell.angle_gamma   90.00
#
_symmetry.space_group_name_H-M   'P 1'
#
loop_
_entity.id
_entity.type
_entity.pdbx_description
1 polymer ?
#
loop_
_entity_poly.entity_id
_entity_poly.type
_entity_poly.pdbx_seq_one_letter_code
_entity_poly.pdbx_strand_id
1 'polypeptide(L)'
;MRTFGSVLKEAARLFVINDPLRMAGATAFFTMFALPPILIILVQVFSIFIDPKTIRIELFRGLAETLGEEAVRLIITVIKGI
;
A
#
# COMPACT_ATOMS: atom_id res chain seq x y z
N MET A 1 -17.22 37.04 2.82
CA MET A 1 -17.37 35.67 3.40
C MET A 1 -17.70 34.71 2.27
N ARG A 2 -16.83 33.74 1.97
CA ARG A 2 -17.18 32.68 1.00
C ARG A 2 -18.30 31.84 1.63
N THR A 3 -19.42 31.70 0.94
CA THR A 3 -20.51 30.83 1.40
C THR A 3 -20.05 29.38 1.34
N PHE A 4 -20.40 28.56 2.34
CA PHE A 4 -20.03 27.15 2.43
C PHE A 4 -20.25 26.38 1.12
N GLY A 5 -21.36 26.65 0.42
CA GLY A 5 -21.67 26.03 -0.88
C GLY A 5 -20.67 26.38 -2.00
N SER A 6 -20.09 27.58 -1.99
CA SER A 6 -19.06 27.95 -2.98
C SER A 6 -17.75 27.19 -2.75
N VAL A 7 -17.39 26.93 -1.49
CA VAL A 7 -16.21 26.15 -1.13
C VAL A 7 -16.39 24.68 -1.48
N LEU A 8 -17.56 24.10 -1.19
CA LEU A 8 -17.85 22.72 -1.54
C LEU A 8 -17.85 22.49 -3.07
N LYS A 9 -18.40 23.43 -3.84
CA LYS A 9 -18.39 23.38 -5.31
C LYS A 9 -16.96 23.41 -5.87
N GLU A 10 -16.10 24.27 -5.32
CA GLU A 10 -14.71 24.35 -5.74
C GLU A 10 -13.92 23.09 -5.35
N ALA A 11 -14.14 22.55 -4.14
CA ALA A 11 -13.52 21.30 -3.71
C ALA A 11 -13.94 20.11 -4.60
N ALA A 12 -15.22 20.02 -4.96
CA ALA A 12 -15.70 18.98 -5.88
C ALA A 12 -15.10 19.13 -7.28
N ARG A 13 -15.01 20.37 -7.79
CA ARG A 13 -14.34 20.66 -9.06
C ARG A 13 -12.87 20.22 -9.02
N LEU A 14 -12.15 20.58 -7.96
CA LEU A 14 -10.75 20.19 -7.78
C LEU A 14 -10.59 18.67 -7.65
N PHE A 15 -11.51 17.99 -6.97
CA PHE A 15 -11.52 16.54 -6.86
C PHE A 15 -11.66 15.89 -8.24
N VAL A 16 -12.58 16.35 -9.08
CA VAL A 16 -12.74 15.81 -10.44
C VAL A 16 -11.51 16.11 -11.32
N ILE A 17 -10.98 17.33 -11.28
CA ILE A 17 -9.84 17.74 -12.12
C ILE A 17 -8.57 16.95 -11.79
N ASN A 18 -8.32 16.68 -10.50
CA ASN A 18 -7.13 15.94 -10.08
C ASN A 18 -7.28 14.42 -10.23
N ASP A 19 -8.49 13.93 -10.56
CA ASP A 19 -8.79 12.50 -10.76
C ASP A 19 -8.13 11.56 -9.72
N PRO A 20 -8.29 11.84 -8.41
CA PRO A 20 -7.57 11.16 -7.35
C PRO A 20 -8.01 9.70 -7.22
N LEU A 21 -9.23 9.35 -7.65
CA LEU A 21 -9.70 7.97 -7.64
C LEU A 21 -8.92 7.11 -8.62
N ARG A 22 -8.65 7.61 -9.85
CA ARG A 22 -7.81 6.89 -10.81
C ARG A 22 -6.38 6.80 -10.33
N MET A 23 -5.83 7.86 -9.73
CA MET A 23 -4.48 7.84 -9.16
C MET A 23 -4.37 6.84 -8.00
N ALA A 24 -5.35 6.82 -7.10
CA ALA A 24 -5.41 5.87 -5.99
C ALA A 24 -5.54 4.43 -6.50
N GLY A 25 -6.41 4.20 -7.48
CA GLY A 25 -6.57 2.89 -8.13
C GLY A 25 -5.28 2.41 -8.80
N ALA A 26 -4.61 3.26 -9.56
CA ALA A 26 -3.32 2.96 -10.17
C ALA A 26 -2.24 2.64 -9.10
N THR A 27 -2.20 3.42 -8.02
CA THR A 27 -1.26 3.20 -6.90
C THR A 27 -1.51 1.85 -6.23
N ALA A 28 -2.77 1.50 -5.96
CA ALA A 28 -3.14 0.21 -5.38
C ALA A 28 -2.76 -0.96 -6.29
N PHE A 29 -3.07 -0.85 -7.60
CA PHE A 29 -2.73 -1.85 -8.60
C PHE A 29 -1.21 -2.06 -8.68
N PHE A 30 -0.43 -0.99 -8.84
CA PHE A 30 1.03 -1.09 -8.92
C PHE A 30 1.63 -1.62 -7.61
N THR A 31 1.10 -1.22 -6.45
CA THR A 31 1.56 -1.73 -5.16
C THR A 31 1.29 -3.23 -5.04
N MET A 32 0.15 -3.74 -5.51
CA MET A 32 -0.13 -5.18 -5.47
C MET A 32 0.94 -6.03 -6.18
N PHE A 33 1.52 -5.53 -7.27
CA PHE A 33 2.61 -6.22 -7.99
C PHE A 33 4.01 -5.84 -7.50
N ALA A 34 4.22 -4.61 -7.03
CA ALA A 34 5.51 -4.12 -6.59
C ALA A 34 5.83 -4.47 -5.13
N LEU A 35 4.83 -4.62 -4.27
CA LEU A 35 5.02 -4.90 -2.86
C LEU A 35 5.71 -6.26 -2.63
N PRO A 36 5.30 -7.38 -3.26
CA PRO A 36 6.01 -8.65 -3.18
C PRO A 36 7.54 -8.56 -3.35
N PRO A 37 8.09 -8.02 -4.47
CA PRO A 37 9.54 -7.90 -4.62
C PRO A 37 10.17 -6.90 -3.63
N ILE A 38 9.47 -5.82 -3.25
CA ILE A 38 9.96 -4.90 -2.21
C ILE A 38 10.16 -5.63 -0.88
N LEU A 39 9.20 -6.48 -0.46
CA LEU A 39 9.32 -7.26 0.78
C LEU A 39 10.51 -8.22 0.74
N ILE A 40 10.75 -8.85 -0.41
CA ILE A 40 11.92 -9.72 -0.61
C ILE A 40 13.22 -8.91 -0.43
N ILE A 41 13.32 -7.73 -1.04
CA ILE A 41 14.48 -6.84 -0.91
C ILE A 41 14.68 -6.42 0.55
N LEU A 42 13.61 -6.04 1.26
CA LEU A 42 13.71 -5.67 2.67
C LEU A 42 14.23 -6.83 3.52
N VAL A 43 13.71 -8.05 3.32
CA VAL A 43 14.21 -9.24 4.00
C VAL A 43 15.70 -9.43 3.70
N GLN A 44 16.14 -9.32 2.44
CA GLN A 44 17.54 -9.48 2.07
C GLN A 44 18.46 -8.45 2.74
N VAL A 45 18.07 -7.18 2.74
CA VAL A 45 18.87 -6.09 3.32
C VAL A 45 18.98 -6.23 4.84
N PHE A 46 17.87 -6.51 5.53
CA PHE A 46 17.89 -6.67 6.99
C PHE A 46 18.53 -7.99 7.45
N SER A 47 18.51 -9.01 6.59
CA SER A 47 19.17 -10.30 6.85
C SER A 47 20.69 -10.20 6.95
N ILE A 48 21.29 -9.07 6.56
CA ILE A 48 22.72 -8.79 6.76
C ILE A 48 23.06 -8.72 8.26
N PHE A 49 22.10 -8.28 9.09
CA PHE A 49 22.33 -8.02 10.51
C PHE A 49 21.48 -8.90 11.44
N ILE A 50 20.34 -9.41 10.98
CA ILE A 50 19.32 -10.10 11.79
C ILE A 50 18.94 -11.44 11.13
N ASP A 51 18.52 -12.42 11.92
CA ASP A 51 18.06 -13.70 11.37
C ASP A 51 16.90 -13.49 10.36
N PRO A 52 16.99 -14.06 9.14
CA PRO A 52 15.98 -13.89 8.09
C PRO A 52 14.57 -14.35 8.47
N LYS A 53 14.43 -15.34 9.37
CA LYS A 53 13.11 -15.82 9.81
C LYS A 53 12.46 -14.78 10.72
N THR A 54 13.23 -14.20 11.64
CA THR A 54 12.75 -13.12 12.52
C THR A 54 12.27 -11.91 11.73
N ILE A 55 13.06 -11.46 10.74
CA ILE A 55 12.64 -10.34 9.88
C ILE A 55 11.35 -10.65 9.15
N ARG A 56 11.22 -11.84 8.55
CA ARG A 56 9.98 -12.22 7.86
C ARG A 56 8.77 -12.19 8.80
N ILE A 57 8.87 -12.79 9.98
CA ILE A 57 7.76 -12.84 10.94
C ILE A 57 7.31 -11.44 11.33
N GLU A 58 8.24 -10.59 11.76
CA GLU A 58 7.90 -9.23 12.23
C GLU A 58 7.38 -8.35 11.09
N LEU A 59 7.93 -8.50 9.89
CA LEU A 59 7.54 -7.67 8.75
C LEU A 59 6.14 -8.04 8.23
N PHE A 60 5.80 -9.32 8.16
CA PHE A 60 4.44 -9.75 7.83
C PHE A 60 3.44 -9.45 8.96
N ARG A 61 3.85 -9.53 10.23
CA ARG A 61 3.03 -9.13 11.36
C ARG A 61 2.70 -7.63 11.32
N GLY A 62 3.69 -6.77 11.11
CA GLY A 62 3.49 -5.33 11.00
C GLY A 62 2.59 -4.96 9.82
N LEU A 63 2.70 -5.68 8.70
CA LEU A 63 1.78 -5.52 7.57
C LEU A 63 0.34 -5.92 7.94
N ALA A 64 0.14 -7.00 8.69
CA ALA A 64 -1.18 -7.43 9.12
C ALA A 64 -1.81 -6.42 10.10
N GLU A 65 -1.01 -5.88 11.02
CA GLU A 65 -1.45 -4.85 11.97
C GLU A 65 -1.80 -3.52 11.26
N THR A 66 -1.11 -3.18 10.17
CA THR A 66 -1.30 -1.90 9.45
C THR A 66 -2.35 -1.97 8.34
N LEU A 67 -2.37 -3.06 7.56
CA LEU A 67 -3.20 -3.21 6.35
C LEU A 67 -4.31 -4.24 6.52
N GLY A 68 -4.33 -4.96 7.63
CA GLY A 68 -5.27 -6.05 7.89
C GLY A 68 -4.82 -7.39 7.31
N GLU A 69 -5.32 -8.45 7.92
CA GLU A 69 -5.02 -9.84 7.59
C GLU A 69 -5.39 -10.23 6.14
N GLU A 70 -6.44 -9.63 5.59
CA GLU A 70 -6.89 -9.89 4.21
C GLU A 70 -5.89 -9.39 3.16
N ALA A 71 -5.35 -8.19 3.37
CA ALA A 71 -4.34 -7.60 2.49
C ALA A 71 -3.07 -8.46 2.49
N VAL A 72 -2.65 -8.94 3.66
CA VAL A 72 -1.48 -9.83 3.77
C VAL A 72 -1.70 -11.17 3.06
N ARG A 73 -2.88 -11.78 3.20
CA ARG A 73 -3.22 -13.02 2.47
C ARG A 73 -3.14 -12.84 0.96
N LEU A 74 -3.62 -11.71 0.46
CA LEU A 74 -3.57 -11.36 -0.96
C LEU A 74 -2.11 -11.22 -1.44
N ILE A 75 -1.28 -10.51 -0.69
CA ILE A 75 0.15 -10.35 -0.99
C ILE A 75 0.86 -11.72 -1.01
N ILE A 76 0.61 -12.58 -0.02
CA ILE A 76 1.16 -13.94 0.02
C ILE A 76 0.71 -14.75 -1.20
N THR A 77 -0.53 -14.60 -1.64
CA THR A 77 -1.05 -15.27 -2.84
C THR A 77 -0.31 -14.82 -4.08
N VAL A 78 -0.08 -13.50 -4.23
CA VAL A 78 0.71 -12.96 -5.34
C VAL A 78 2.15 -13.48 -5.29
N ILE A 79 2.81 -13.49 -4.13
CA ILE A 79 4.17 -14.05 -3.97
C ILE A 79 4.22 -15.53 -4.39
N LYS A 80 3.21 -16.32 -4.04
CA LYS A 80 3.16 -17.75 -4.38
C LYS A 80 2.82 -18.04 -5.84
N GLY A 81 2.17 -17.09 -6.52
CA GLY A 81 1.74 -17.21 -7.92
C GLY A 81 2.79 -16.73 -8.93
N ILE A 82 3.89 -16.14 -8.45
CA ILE A 82 5.09 -15.79 -9.22
C ILE A 82 6.12 -16.90 -9.03
#